data_AF-A0AAW3K4G8-F1
#
_entry.id   AF-A0AAW3K4G8-F1
#
_cell.length_a   1.000
_cell.length_b   1.000
_cell.length_c   1.000
_cell.angle_alpha   90.00
_cell.angle_beta   90.00
_cell.angle_gamma   90.00
#
_symmetry.space_group_name_H-M   'P 1'
#
loop_
_entity.id
_entity.type
_entity.pdbx_description
1 polymer ?
#
loop_
_entity_poly.entity_id
_entity_poly.type
_entity_poly.pdbx_seq_one_letter_code
_entity_poly.pdbx_strand_id
1 'polypeptide(L)' 'MAYESTEQATKHYIYEKDSFVPMLQAVYQSPIELHQTPDWSDKPYSVHRDPLWKTTKQSKGFDDVWFYHCDHLGTP' A
#
# COMPACT_ATOMS: atom_id res chain seq x y z
N MET A 1 8.70 -4.26 1.59
CA MET A 1 7.70 -3.21 1.89
C MET A 1 6.79 -3.74 2.98
N ALA A 2 6.42 -2.90 3.93
CA ALA A 2 5.42 -3.19 4.95
C ALA A 2 4.38 -2.08 4.94
N TYR A 3 3.18 -2.35 5.44
CA TYR A 3 2.16 -1.33 5.64
C TYR A 3 1.37 -1.59 6.91
N GLU A 4 0.85 -0.50 7.48
CA GLU A 4 -0.13 -0.53 8.56
C GLU A 4 -1.35 0.29 8.14
N SER A 5 -2.55 -0.17 8.48
CA SER A 5 -3.77 0.57 8.18
C SER A 5 -4.68 0.58 9.40
N THR A 6 -5.16 1.78 9.73
CA THR A 6 -6.25 2.01 10.68
C THR A 6 -7.46 2.58 9.94
N GLU A 7 -8.54 2.85 10.66
CA GLU A 7 -9.71 3.55 10.10
C GLU A 7 -9.39 4.99 9.69
N GLN A 8 -8.34 5.60 10.26
CA GLN A 8 -7.97 6.99 9.99
C GLN A 8 -6.82 7.14 8.99
N ALA A 9 -5.91 6.17 8.89
CA ALA A 9 -4.74 6.32 8.04
C ALA A 9 -4.18 4.99 7.55
N THR A 10 -3.51 5.04 6.40
CA THR A 10 -2.67 3.95 5.90
C THR A 10 -1.24 4.46 5.75
N LYS A 11 -0.27 3.77 6.36
CA LYS A 11 1.16 4.09 6.22
C LYS A 11 1.88 2.97 5.49
N HIS A 12 2.75 3.33 4.56
CA HIS A 12 3.62 2.42 3.81
C HIS A 12 5.07 2.68 4.17
N TYR A 13 5.83 1.62 4.39
CA TYR A 13 7.27 1.66 4.67
C TYR A 13 8.04 1.01 3.52
N ILE A 14 8.96 1.76 2.94
CA ILE A 14 9.93 1.29 1.96
C ILE A 14 11.27 1.12 2.67
N TYR A 15 11.89 -0.03 2.43
CA TYR A 15 13.16 -0.42 3.03
C TYR A 15 14.21 -0.54 1.95
N GLU A 16 15.48 -0.47 2.36
CA GLU A 16 16.59 -0.88 1.53
C GLU A 16 16.40 -2.34 1.05
N LYS A 17 17.02 -2.64 -0.10
CA LYS A 17 16.95 -3.99 -0.66
C LYS A 17 17.56 -4.99 0.32
N ASP A 18 16.84 -6.09 0.56
CA ASP A 18 17.26 -7.19 1.44
C ASP A 18 17.61 -6.75 2.87
N SER A 19 16.99 -5.67 3.37
CA SER A 19 17.24 -5.07 4.68
C SER A 19 15.94 -4.59 5.35
N PHE A 20 16.00 -4.37 6.67
CA PHE A 20 14.91 -3.77 7.45
C PHE A 20 15.16 -2.29 7.77
N VAL A 21 16.18 -1.67 7.18
CA VAL A 21 16.46 -0.23 7.31
C VAL A 21 15.41 0.56 6.52
N PRO A 22 14.56 1.38 7.17
CA PRO A 22 13.56 2.17 6.48
C PRO A 22 14.25 3.31 5.72
N MET A 23 13.76 3.60 4.51
CA MET A 23 14.20 4.74 3.69
C MET A 23 13.08 5.77 3.53
N LEU A 24 11.84 5.31 3.41
CA LEU A 24 10.68 6.14 3.14
C LEU A 24 9.48 5.66 3.96
N GLN A 25 8.75 6.59 4.55
CA GLN A 25 7.38 6.39 4.99
C GLN A 25 6.45 7.28 4.17
N ALA A 26 5.41 6.70 3.58
CA ALA A 26 4.38 7.44 2.87
C ALA A 26 3.01 7.20 3.53
N VAL A 27 2.21 8.25 3.69
CA VAL A 27 0.96 8.22 4.47
C VAL A 27 -0.22 8.70 3.65
N TYR A 28 -1.34 7.98 3.81
CA TYR A 28 -2.67 8.39 3.41
C TYR A 28 -3.49 8.67 4.67
N GLN A 29 -4.14 9.83 4.78
CA GLN A 29 -5.08 10.19 5.86
C GLN A 29 -6.49 9.63 5.63
N SER A 30 -6.59 8.57 4.84
CA SER A 30 -7.81 7.82 4.63
C SER A 30 -7.46 6.35 4.35
N PRO A 31 -8.35 5.41 4.67
CA PRO A 31 -8.18 4.02 4.27
C PRO A 31 -8.09 3.90 2.75
N ILE A 32 -7.20 3.04 2.28
CA ILE A 32 -7.15 2.68 0.87
C ILE A 32 -8.39 1.84 0.54
N GLU A 33 -9.22 2.33 -0.38
CA GLU A 33 -10.34 1.55 -0.89
C GLU A 33 -9.84 0.32 -1.65
N LEU A 34 -10.08 -0.86 -1.08
CA LEU A 34 -9.78 -2.13 -1.74
C LEU A 34 -10.91 -2.56 -2.67
N HIS A 35 -10.57 -3.36 -3.67
CA HIS A 35 -11.58 -4.04 -4.47
C HIS A 35 -12.23 -5.14 -3.63
N GLN A 36 -13.55 -5.29 -3.74
CA GLN A 36 -14.21 -6.47 -3.22
C GLN A 36 -13.76 -7.68 -4.03
N THR A 37 -13.24 -8.70 -3.35
CA THR A 37 -12.91 -9.99 -3.94
C THR A 37 -14.21 -10.73 -4.24
N PRO A 38 -14.54 -11.00 -5.52
CA PRO A 38 -15.73 -11.78 -5.84
C PRO A 38 -15.55 -13.23 -5.38
N ASP A 39 -16.62 -13.83 -4.87
CA ASP A 39 -16.65 -15.26 -4.57
C ASP A 39 -16.94 -16.07 -5.85
N TRP A 40 -16.04 -16.98 -6.17
CA TRP A 40 -16.10 -17.87 -7.33
C TRP A 40 -16.32 -19.34 -6.94
N SER A 41 -16.55 -19.65 -5.67
CA SER A 41 -16.64 -21.04 -5.18
C SER A 41 -17.69 -21.86 -5.94
N ASP A 42 -18.81 -21.24 -6.33
CA ASP A 42 -19.92 -21.87 -7.04
C ASP A 42 -20.00 -21.52 -8.53
N LYS A 43 -19.05 -20.75 -9.07
CA LYS A 43 -19.12 -20.23 -10.45
C LYS A 43 -17.76 -20.27 -11.14
N PRO A 44 -17.69 -20.64 -12.43
CA PRO A 44 -16.44 -20.54 -13.16
C PRO A 44 -15.96 -19.08 -13.21
N TYR A 45 -14.65 -18.92 -13.07
CA TYR A 45 -13.99 -17.62 -13.17
C TYR A 45 -14.36 -16.91 -14.49
N SER A 46 -14.57 -15.60 -14.43
CA SER A 46 -14.84 -14.79 -15.61
C SER A 46 -14.16 -13.42 -15.50
N VAL A 47 -13.21 -13.16 -16.39
CA VAL A 47 -12.51 -11.87 -16.52
C VAL A 47 -13.49 -10.71 -16.66
N HIS A 48 -14.60 -10.90 -17.39
CA HIS A 48 -15.63 -9.88 -17.56
C HIS A 48 -16.44 -9.60 -16.28
N ARG A 49 -16.33 -10.41 -15.25
CA ARG A 49 -17.06 -10.24 -13.99
C ARG A 49 -16.13 -9.94 -12.82
N ASP A 50 -14.83 -9.92 -13.08
CA ASP A 50 -13.81 -9.58 -12.10
C ASP A 50 -13.57 -8.06 -12.11
N PRO A 51 -13.85 -7.35 -11.00
CA PRO A 51 -13.69 -5.89 -10.89
C PRO A 51 -12.29 -5.40 -11.18
N LEU A 52 -11.26 -6.23 -10.98
CA LEU A 52 -9.87 -5.87 -11.22
C LEU A 52 -9.59 -5.57 -12.69
N TRP A 53 -10.29 -6.24 -13.62
CA TRP A 53 -10.09 -6.06 -15.06
C TRP A 53 -10.94 -4.93 -15.67
N LYS A 54 -11.94 -4.46 -14.92
CA LYS A 54 -12.89 -3.44 -15.38
C LYS A 54 -12.66 -2.07 -14.75
N THR A 55 -11.86 -2.01 -13.69
CA THR A 55 -11.65 -0.78 -12.94
C THR A 55 -10.27 -0.22 -13.24
N THR A 56 -10.21 0.98 -13.79
CA THR A 56 -8.98 1.78 -13.77
C THR A 56 -9.01 2.64 -12.52
N LYS A 57 -8.28 2.23 -11.47
CA LYS A 57 -8.08 3.11 -10.31
C LYS A 57 -7.02 4.15 -10.64
N GLN A 58 -7.33 5.41 -10.37
CA GLN A 58 -6.30 6.45 -10.34
C GLN A 58 -5.58 6.39 -9.00
N SER A 59 -4.25 6.44 -9.03
CA SER A 59 -3.45 6.56 -7.81
C SER A 59 -3.76 7.89 -7.16
N LYS A 60 -4.20 7.88 -5.91
CA LYS A 60 -4.16 9.08 -5.08
C LYS A 60 -2.70 9.37 -4.73
N GLY A 61 -2.31 10.65 -4.78
CA GLY A 61 -1.03 11.08 -4.23
C GLY A 61 -0.97 10.82 -2.73
N PHE A 62 0.23 10.71 -2.18
CA PHE A 62 0.41 10.61 -0.73
C PHE A 62 0.07 11.95 -0.08
N ASP A 63 -0.57 11.90 1.08
CA ASP A 63 -0.87 13.11 1.86
C ASP A 63 0.39 13.63 2.56
N ASP A 64 1.29 12.71 2.94
CA ASP A 64 2.56 13.07 3.58
C ASP A 64 3.65 12.00 3.31
N VAL A 65 4.91 12.42 3.32
CA VAL A 65 6.07 11.59 3.00
C VAL A 65 7.28 12.00 3.86
N TRP A 66 7.86 11.02 4.56
CA TRP A 66 9.10 11.18 5.32
C TRP A 66 10.22 10.32 4.74
N PHE A 67 11.42 10.88 4.71
CA PHE A 67 12.64 10.17 4.37
C PHE A 67 13.42 9.88 5.64
N TYR A 68 13.80 8.63 5.83
CA TYR A 68 14.72 8.24 6.87
C TYR A 68 16.13 8.26 6.27
N HIS A 69 16.96 9.16 6.78
CA HIS A 69 18.39 9.11 6.52
C HIS A 69 19.06 8.76 7.84
N CYS A 70 19.44 7.50 7.99
CA CYS A 70 20.39 7.12 9.03
C CYS A 70 21.78 7.43 8.49
N ASP A 71 22.59 8.19 9.22
CA ASP A 71 24.02 8.24 8.94
C ASP A 71 24.70 6.92 9.38
N HIS A 72 26.00 6.77 9.13
CA HIS A 72 26.73 5.54 9.45
C HIS A 72 26.78 5.25 10.97
N LEU A 73 26.37 6.19 11.82
CA LEU A 73 26.29 6.03 13.28
C LEU A 73 24.90 5.59 13.75
N GLY A 74 23.92 5.45 12.85
CA GLY A 74 22.63 4.83 13.14
C GLY A 74 21.77 5.59 14.15
N THR A 75 22.03 6.89 14.35
CA THR A 75 21.23 7.72 15.25
C THR A 75 20.43 8.71 14.40
N PRO A 76 19.09 8.81 14.56
CA PRO A 76 18.29 9.84 13.89
C PRO A 76 18.60 11.24 14.41
#